data_AF-A0A136PY05-F1
#
_entry.id   AF-A0A136PY05-F1
#
_cell.length_a   1.000
_cell.length_b   1.000
_cell.length_c   1.000
_cell.angle_alpha   90.00
_cell.angle_beta   90.00
_cell.angle_gamma   90.00
#
_symmetry.space_group_name_H-M   'P 1'
#
loop_
_entity.id
_entity.type
_entity.pdbx_description
1 polymer ?
#
loop_
_entity_poly.entity_id
_entity_poly.type
_entity_poly.pdbx_seq_one_letter_code
_entity_poly.pdbx_strand_id
1 'polypeptide(L)'
;MTHPHHHHATRAAWALTTARRHLDTAVAVETADRRDEARVWAAAGNLQAWRPIPGPTGRGGHGDPSGRTVVEFLEPEVRDGQLGRLATRTTATLAWLAAALTLPTTGDPLPTLTAAVPTLRPSTARELSLWLDEADERIRRRLALEPDRELLVGLACPRCSARQLWLHTSGPTYTRTVTCEAGTDGCLCTGPDCTCRMAVRAAGVRHIWPASAWPTTRRAA
;
A
#
# COMPACT_ATOMS: atom_id res chain seq x y z
N MET A 1 -14.43 24.48 -6.55
CA MET A 1 -15.15 23.18 -6.38
C MET A 1 -14.22 22.07 -6.84
N THR A 2 -14.14 20.96 -6.09
CA THR A 2 -13.21 19.85 -6.38
C THR A 2 -13.81 18.90 -7.43
N HIS A 3 -13.03 18.51 -8.44
CA HIS A 3 -13.47 17.58 -9.48
C HIS A 3 -13.52 16.13 -8.94
N PRO A 4 -14.44 15.25 -9.40
CA PRO A 4 -14.49 13.86 -8.94
C PRO A 4 -13.17 13.08 -9.13
N HIS A 5 -12.40 13.36 -10.18
CA HIS A 5 -11.06 12.76 -10.35
C HIS A 5 -10.08 13.14 -9.24
N HIS A 6 -10.14 14.37 -8.72
CA HIS A 6 -9.33 14.74 -7.56
C HIS A 6 -9.79 14.00 -6.30
N HIS A 7 -11.10 13.81 -6.11
CA HIS A 7 -11.60 12.99 -5.01
C HIS A 7 -11.11 11.53 -5.09
N HIS A 8 -11.13 10.92 -6.28
CA HIS A 8 -10.61 9.56 -6.49
C HIS A 8 -9.11 9.48 -6.22
N ALA A 9 -8.32 10.44 -6.73
CA ALA A 9 -6.88 10.48 -6.49
C ALA A 9 -6.53 10.68 -5.00
N THR A 10 -7.22 11.60 -4.31
CA THR A 10 -7.04 11.82 -2.87
C THR A 10 -7.37 10.56 -2.08
N ARG A 11 -8.51 9.90 -2.39
CA ARG A 11 -8.88 8.64 -1.75
C ARG A 11 -7.81 7.56 -1.97
N ALA A 12 -7.39 7.34 -3.22
CA ALA A 12 -6.40 6.32 -3.57
C ALA A 12 -5.05 6.58 -2.87
N ALA A 13 -4.61 7.83 -2.79
CA ALA A 13 -3.38 8.22 -2.10
C ALA A 13 -3.42 7.89 -0.60
N TRP A 14 -4.53 8.19 0.08
CA TRP A 14 -4.69 7.86 1.50
C TRP A 14 -4.85 6.35 1.74
N ALA A 15 -5.58 5.65 0.88
CA ALA A 15 -5.70 4.19 0.95
C ALA A 15 -4.32 3.52 0.83
N LEU A 16 -3.53 3.94 -0.17
CA LEU A 16 -2.17 3.45 -0.36
C LEU A 16 -1.25 3.80 0.82
N THR A 17 -1.40 4.98 1.41
CA THR A 17 -0.65 5.37 2.61
C THR A 17 -0.91 4.40 3.77
N THR A 18 -2.17 4.04 4.00
CA THR A 18 -2.54 3.04 5.01
C THR A 18 -1.95 1.68 4.67
N ALA A 19 -2.15 1.18 3.44
CA ALA A 19 -1.65 -0.13 3.03
C ALA A 19 -0.11 -0.23 3.10
N ARG A 20 0.61 0.83 2.74
CA ARG A 20 2.08 0.87 2.84
C ARG A 20 2.58 0.78 4.27
N ARG A 21 1.89 1.40 5.24
CA ARG A 21 2.27 1.25 6.66
C ARG A 21 2.21 -0.21 7.12
N HIS A 22 1.19 -0.95 6.68
CA HIS A 22 1.11 -2.40 6.94
C HIS A 22 2.21 -3.16 6.22
N LEU A 23 2.52 -2.80 4.97
CA LEU A 23 3.63 -3.40 4.22
C LEU A 23 4.97 -3.17 4.91
N ASP A 24 5.28 -1.95 5.33
CA ASP A 24 6.56 -1.63 5.97
C ASP A 24 6.73 -2.41 7.28
N THR A 25 5.65 -2.56 8.05
CA THR A 25 5.63 -3.39 9.25
C THR A 25 5.87 -4.87 8.91
N ALA A 26 5.18 -5.40 7.90
CA ALA A 26 5.34 -6.78 7.47
C ALA A 26 6.73 -7.07 6.86
N VAL A 27 7.34 -6.10 6.19
CA VAL A 27 8.73 -6.17 5.69
C VAL A 27 9.72 -6.23 6.85
N ALA A 28 9.51 -5.43 7.91
CA ALA A 28 10.36 -5.47 9.09
C ALA A 28 10.31 -6.85 9.77
N VAL A 29 9.12 -7.45 9.88
CA VAL A 29 8.94 -8.81 10.41
C VAL A 29 9.61 -9.85 9.51
N GLU A 30 9.33 -9.85 8.20
CA GLU A 30 9.95 -10.79 7.25
C GLU A 30 11.48 -10.70 7.27
N THR A 31 12.03 -9.49 7.42
CA THR A 31 13.48 -9.28 7.50
C THR A 31 14.07 -9.84 8.79
N ALA A 32 13.38 -9.67 9.93
CA ALA A 32 13.80 -10.23 11.20
C ALA A 32 13.79 -11.78 11.17
N ASP A 33 12.68 -12.38 10.72
CA ASP A 33 12.53 -13.83 10.61
C ASP A 33 13.64 -14.46 9.75
N ARG A 34 13.94 -13.82 8.60
CA ARG A 34 15.00 -14.31 7.70
C ARG A 34 16.39 -14.16 8.28
N ARG A 35 16.65 -13.13 9.08
CA ARG A 35 17.92 -12.97 9.82
C ARG A 35 18.08 -14.06 10.87
N ASP A 36 17.03 -14.34 11.62
CA ASP A 36 17.05 -15.40 12.62
C ASP A 36 17.23 -16.78 11.97
N GLU A 37 16.54 -17.04 10.85
CA GLU A 37 16.76 -18.26 10.07
C GLU A 37 18.21 -18.38 9.57
N ALA A 38 18.77 -17.29 9.02
CA ALA A 38 20.15 -17.27 8.53
C ALA A 38 21.17 -17.52 9.66
N ARG A 39 20.93 -17.00 10.87
CA ARG A 39 21.75 -17.27 12.06
C ARG A 39 21.69 -18.75 12.47
N VAL A 40 20.51 -19.36 12.43
CA VAL A 40 20.34 -20.79 12.72
C VAL A 40 21.11 -21.65 11.72
N TRP A 41 21.02 -21.34 10.41
CA TRP A 41 21.77 -22.06 9.38
C TRP A 41 23.29 -21.87 9.52
N ALA A 42 23.75 -20.65 9.81
CA ALA A 42 25.17 -20.37 10.06
C ALA A 42 25.70 -21.15 11.27
N ALA A 43 24.94 -21.19 12.38
CA ALA A 43 25.29 -21.97 13.56
C ALA A 43 25.32 -23.48 13.27
N ALA A 44 24.36 -24.00 12.50
CA ALA A 44 24.35 -25.40 12.09
C ALA A 44 25.55 -25.76 11.20
N GLY A 45 25.94 -24.87 10.27
CA GLY A 45 27.15 -25.01 9.46
C GLY A 45 28.43 -25.11 10.31
N ASN A 46 28.53 -24.26 11.35
CA ASN A 46 29.65 -24.30 12.30
C ASN A 46 29.70 -25.63 13.09
N LEU A 47 28.54 -26.20 13.47
CA LEU A 47 28.48 -27.51 14.13
C LEU A 47 28.85 -28.67 13.19
N GLN A 48 28.48 -28.60 11.90
CA GLN A 48 28.85 -29.62 10.91
C GLN A 48 30.35 -29.60 10.59
N ALA A 49 30.98 -28.42 10.57
CA ALA A 49 32.43 -28.29 10.46
C ALA A 49 33.19 -28.91 11.67
N TRP A 50 32.49 -29.18 12.78
CA TRP A 50 33.06 -29.81 13.98
C TRP A 50 33.01 -31.35 13.96
N ARG A 51 32.42 -31.98 12.93
CA ARG A 51 32.40 -33.45 12.86
C ARG A 51 33.84 -33.99 12.78
N PRO A 52 34.29 -34.82 13.75
CA PRO A 52 35.57 -35.51 13.63
C PRO A 52 35.51 -36.39 12.38
N ILE A 53 36.48 -36.21 11.47
CA ILE A 53 36.61 -37.07 10.28
C ILE A 53 36.86 -38.49 10.80
N PRO A 54 35.97 -39.47 10.57
CA PRO A 54 36.22 -40.85 10.99
C PRO A 54 37.27 -41.42 10.03
N GLY A 55 38.53 -41.45 10.46
CA GLY A 55 39.62 -42.04 9.71
C GLY A 55 40.77 -42.46 10.64
N PRO A 56 41.54 -43.51 10.32
CA PRO A 56 42.51 -44.11 11.25
C PRO A 56 43.76 -43.26 11.50
N THR A 57 43.86 -42.07 10.91
CA THR A 57 45.04 -41.19 10.98
C THR A 57 44.63 -39.78 11.41
N GLY A 58 44.01 -39.67 12.58
CA GLY A 58 43.73 -38.37 13.22
C GLY A 58 45.01 -37.72 13.75
N ARG A 59 45.87 -37.22 12.86
CA ARG A 59 46.99 -36.34 13.22
C ARG A 59 46.79 -34.97 12.56
N GLY A 60 46.45 -34.00 13.40
CA GLY A 60 46.90 -32.60 13.32
C GLY A 60 46.47 -31.80 12.09
N GLY A 61 45.30 -31.18 12.17
CA GLY A 61 44.99 -29.97 11.40
C GLY A 61 44.75 -28.82 12.37
N HIS A 62 45.75 -27.98 12.59
CA HIS A 62 45.62 -26.72 13.33
C HIS A 62 44.76 -25.75 12.51
N GLY A 63 43.44 -25.82 12.68
CA GLY A 63 42.55 -24.72 12.35
C GLY A 63 42.74 -23.61 13.39
N ASP A 64 43.49 -22.59 13.04
CA ASP A 64 43.82 -21.46 13.92
C ASP A 64 42.51 -20.79 14.43
N PRO A 65 42.33 -20.56 15.75
CA PRO A 65 41.07 -20.06 16.32
C PRO A 65 40.77 -18.59 15.97
N SER A 66 41.70 -17.91 15.31
CA SER A 66 41.60 -16.52 14.85
C SER A 66 40.50 -16.30 13.80
N GLY A 67 40.08 -17.34 13.07
CA GLY A 67 38.91 -17.28 12.19
C GLY A 67 37.56 -17.39 12.91
N ARG A 68 37.52 -17.92 14.15
CA ARG A 68 36.26 -18.19 14.88
C ARG A 68 35.61 -16.94 15.43
N THR A 69 36.39 -16.00 15.95
CA THR A 69 35.84 -14.74 16.46
C THR A 69 35.28 -13.88 15.33
N VAL A 70 35.89 -13.87 14.15
CA VAL A 70 35.40 -13.05 13.02
C VAL A 70 34.04 -13.55 12.51
N VAL A 71 33.78 -14.86 12.50
CA VAL A 71 32.49 -15.42 12.03
C VAL A 71 31.35 -15.19 13.02
N GLU A 72 31.61 -15.10 14.33
CA GLU A 72 30.58 -14.77 15.34
C GLU A 72 30.09 -13.31 15.24
N PHE A 73 30.87 -12.39 14.66
CA PHE A 73 30.50 -10.98 14.53
C PHE A 73 29.95 -10.59 13.15
N LEU A 74 29.97 -11.50 12.17
CA LEU A 74 29.44 -11.21 10.83
C LEU A 74 27.96 -11.56 10.77
N GLU A 75 27.11 -10.53 10.81
CA GLU A 75 25.69 -10.68 10.48
C GLU A 75 25.56 -11.27 9.06
N PRO A 76 24.82 -12.38 8.87
CA PRO A 76 24.69 -13.00 7.57
C PRO A 76 23.98 -12.05 6.59
N GLU A 77 24.47 -11.98 5.36
CA GLU A 77 23.80 -11.23 4.28
C GLU A 77 22.44 -11.87 3.99
N VAL A 78 21.36 -11.14 4.30
CA VAL A 78 19.99 -11.57 4.03
C VAL A 78 19.46 -10.86 2.80
N ARG A 79 19.18 -11.63 1.75
CA ARG A 79 18.47 -11.10 0.57
C ARG A 79 17.03 -10.71 0.94
N ASP A 80 16.57 -9.62 0.36
CA ASP A 80 15.19 -9.16 0.51
C ASP A 80 14.19 -10.30 0.31
N GLY A 81 13.22 -10.37 1.21
CA GLY A 81 12.08 -11.26 1.07
C GLY A 81 11.10 -10.81 -0.03
N GLN A 82 9.98 -11.51 -0.14
CA GLN A 82 9.00 -11.18 -1.18
C GLN A 82 8.30 -9.84 -0.90
N LEU A 83 8.10 -9.50 0.38
CA LEU A 83 7.48 -8.24 0.77
C LEU A 83 8.44 -7.07 0.58
N GLY A 84 9.73 -7.27 0.88
CA GLY A 84 10.78 -6.27 0.62
C GLY A 84 10.82 -5.88 -0.87
N ARG A 85 10.79 -6.88 -1.77
CA ARG A 85 10.72 -6.63 -3.22
C ARG A 85 9.41 -5.94 -3.66
N LEU A 86 8.29 -6.23 -3.00
CA LEU A 86 7.03 -5.52 -3.27
C LEU A 86 7.15 -4.05 -2.88
N ALA A 87 7.68 -3.76 -1.69
CA ALA A 87 7.89 -2.39 -1.20
C ALA A 87 8.81 -1.60 -2.15
N THR A 88 9.96 -2.18 -2.53
CA THR A 88 10.90 -1.55 -3.47
C THR A 88 10.25 -1.24 -4.82
N ARG A 89 9.49 -2.17 -5.41
CA ARG A 89 8.79 -1.92 -6.68
C ARG A 89 7.71 -0.84 -6.54
N THR A 90 6.93 -0.85 -5.48
CA THR A 90 5.92 0.19 -5.23
C THR A 90 6.58 1.56 -5.10
N THR A 91 7.66 1.68 -4.32
CA THR A 91 8.41 2.93 -4.19
C THR A 91 9.00 3.40 -5.52
N ALA A 92 9.54 2.48 -6.33
CA ALA A 92 10.04 2.81 -7.66
C ALA A 92 8.94 3.34 -8.59
N THR A 93 7.75 2.72 -8.60
CA THR A 93 6.59 3.22 -9.35
C THR A 93 6.20 4.63 -8.90
N LEU A 94 6.16 4.88 -7.59
CA LEU A 94 5.81 6.19 -7.05
C LEU A 94 6.87 7.26 -7.38
N ALA A 95 8.15 6.90 -7.34
CA ALA A 95 9.23 7.81 -7.73
C ALA A 95 9.15 8.17 -9.22
N TRP A 96 8.87 7.17 -10.08
CA TRP A 96 8.64 7.41 -11.50
C TRP A 96 7.43 8.33 -11.75
N LEU A 97 6.30 8.10 -11.06
CA LEU A 97 5.13 8.99 -11.16
C LEU A 97 5.44 10.42 -10.74
N ALA A 98 6.16 10.60 -9.64
CA ALA A 98 6.55 11.93 -9.17
C ALA A 98 7.48 12.63 -10.18
N ALA A 99 8.43 11.91 -10.75
CA ALA A 99 9.31 12.42 -11.81
C ALA A 99 8.52 12.79 -13.08
N ALA A 100 7.56 11.97 -13.50
CA ALA A 100 6.69 12.25 -14.65
C ALA A 100 5.85 13.52 -14.46
N LEU A 101 5.51 13.84 -13.21
CA LEU A 101 4.79 15.05 -12.82
C LEU A 101 5.74 16.23 -12.49
N THR A 102 7.05 16.05 -12.66
CA THR A 102 8.08 17.06 -12.33
C THR A 102 7.98 17.54 -10.87
N LEU A 103 7.63 16.63 -9.96
CA LEU A 103 7.50 16.94 -8.54
C LEU A 103 8.84 16.74 -7.82
N PRO A 104 9.28 17.69 -6.98
CA PRO A 104 10.48 17.50 -6.18
C PRO A 104 10.23 16.46 -5.09
N THR A 105 11.01 15.38 -5.08
CA THR A 105 10.92 14.33 -4.07
C THR A 105 12.22 14.19 -3.31
N THR A 106 12.16 14.33 -1.99
CA THR A 106 13.22 13.94 -1.07
C THR A 106 12.69 12.81 -0.17
N GLY A 107 13.15 11.59 -0.37
CA GLY A 107 12.65 10.42 0.36
C GLY A 107 11.38 9.84 -0.25
N ASP A 108 10.37 9.57 0.57
CA ASP A 108 9.12 8.93 0.14
C ASP A 108 8.35 9.83 -0.87
N PRO A 109 8.07 9.36 -2.10
CA PRO A 109 7.34 10.16 -3.10
C PRO A 109 5.85 10.32 -2.81
N LEU A 110 5.23 9.44 -2.02
CA LEU A 110 3.78 9.41 -1.83
C LEU A 110 3.21 10.68 -1.17
N PRO A 111 3.82 11.26 -0.12
CA PRO A 111 3.40 12.55 0.43
C PRO A 111 3.39 13.67 -0.62
N THR A 112 4.43 13.76 -1.46
CA THR A 112 4.51 14.78 -2.52
C THR A 112 3.42 14.58 -3.57
N LEU A 113 3.20 13.34 -4.03
CA LEU A 113 2.10 13.02 -4.95
C LEU A 113 0.74 13.39 -4.36
N THR A 114 0.52 13.07 -3.08
CA THR A 114 -0.72 13.38 -2.35
C THR A 114 -0.96 14.88 -2.27
N ALA A 115 0.07 15.66 -1.93
CA ALA A 115 0.00 17.11 -1.85
C ALA A 115 -0.24 17.78 -3.21
N ALA A 116 0.22 17.17 -4.31
CA ALA A 116 0.03 17.69 -5.65
C ALA A 116 -1.39 17.48 -6.19
N VAL A 117 -2.15 16.49 -5.69
CA VAL A 117 -3.48 16.13 -6.25
C VAL A 117 -4.38 17.35 -6.54
N PRO A 118 -4.57 18.32 -5.62
CA PRO A 118 -5.49 19.44 -5.87
C PRO A 118 -5.09 20.36 -7.03
N THR A 119 -3.81 20.37 -7.43
CA THR A 119 -3.29 21.24 -8.50
C THR A 119 -3.23 20.55 -9.86
N LEU A 120 -3.41 19.22 -9.90
CA LEU A 120 -3.38 18.45 -11.14
C LEU A 120 -4.57 18.78 -12.04
N ARG A 121 -4.38 18.62 -13.35
CA ARG A 121 -5.51 18.57 -14.28
C ARG A 121 -6.40 17.36 -13.94
N PRO A 122 -7.74 17.44 -14.12
CA PRO A 122 -8.63 16.32 -13.84
C PRO A 122 -8.25 15.00 -14.54
N SER A 123 -7.78 15.07 -15.79
CA SER A 123 -7.31 13.90 -16.53
C SER A 123 -6.04 13.30 -15.90
N THR A 124 -5.10 14.12 -15.47
CA THR A 124 -3.90 13.67 -14.76
C THR A 124 -4.24 13.07 -13.40
N ALA A 125 -5.17 13.65 -12.65
CA ALA A 125 -5.66 13.10 -11.39
C ALA A 125 -6.33 11.73 -11.60
N ARG A 126 -7.07 11.55 -12.71
CA ARG A 126 -7.63 10.24 -13.08
C ARG A 126 -6.53 9.19 -13.26
N GLU A 127 -5.53 9.45 -14.11
CA GLU A 127 -4.46 8.48 -14.35
C GLU A 127 -3.67 8.17 -13.07
N LEU A 128 -3.36 9.20 -12.28
CA LEU A 128 -2.73 9.01 -10.98
C LEU A 128 -3.56 8.10 -10.07
N SER A 129 -4.89 8.31 -10.00
CA SER A 129 -5.75 7.48 -9.15
C SER A 129 -5.71 5.99 -9.53
N LEU A 130 -5.63 5.66 -10.83
CA LEU A 130 -5.54 4.27 -11.30
C LEU A 130 -4.25 3.60 -10.85
N TRP A 131 -3.11 4.28 -11.00
CA TRP A 131 -1.82 3.75 -10.53
C TRP A 131 -1.78 3.56 -9.01
N LEU A 132 -2.34 4.50 -8.25
CA LEU A 132 -2.37 4.43 -6.80
C LEU A 132 -3.30 3.30 -6.31
N ASP A 133 -4.46 3.11 -6.94
CA ASP A 133 -5.37 2.00 -6.63
C ASP A 133 -4.76 0.65 -6.96
N GLU A 134 -4.09 0.50 -8.10
CA GLU A 134 -3.42 -0.75 -8.46
C GLU A 134 -2.33 -1.11 -7.44
N ALA A 135 -1.55 -0.11 -7.01
CA ALA A 135 -0.54 -0.30 -5.97
C ALA A 135 -1.17 -0.69 -4.62
N ASP A 136 -2.24 -0.02 -4.19
CA ASP A 136 -2.97 -0.35 -2.96
C ASP A 136 -3.53 -1.78 -3.01
N GLU A 137 -4.23 -2.13 -4.10
CA GLU A 137 -4.85 -3.45 -4.29
C GLU A 137 -3.79 -4.57 -4.29
N ARG A 138 -2.63 -4.33 -4.91
CA ARG A 138 -1.52 -5.30 -4.91
C ARG A 138 -0.99 -5.55 -3.50
N ILE A 139 -0.85 -4.50 -2.69
CA ILE A 139 -0.40 -4.62 -1.29
C ILE A 139 -1.45 -5.34 -0.45
N ARG A 140 -2.71 -4.89 -0.52
CA ARG A 140 -3.80 -5.49 0.26
C ARG A 140 -3.99 -6.96 -0.07
N ARG A 141 -3.97 -7.34 -1.35
CA ARG A 141 -4.01 -8.76 -1.77
C ARG A 141 -2.85 -9.56 -1.20
N ARG A 142 -1.62 -9.03 -1.26
CA ARG A 142 -0.43 -9.75 -0.78
C ARG A 142 -0.44 -9.99 0.73
N LEU A 143 -1.05 -9.07 1.47
CA LEU A 143 -1.11 -9.06 2.93
C LEU A 143 -2.47 -9.53 3.47
N ALA A 144 -3.40 -9.94 2.61
CA ALA A 144 -4.79 -10.27 2.95
C ALA A 144 -5.47 -9.19 3.82
N LEU A 145 -5.26 -7.91 3.49
CA LEU A 145 -5.89 -6.79 4.20
C LEU A 145 -7.31 -6.58 3.70
N GLU A 146 -8.21 -6.32 4.64
CA GLU A 146 -9.56 -5.85 4.32
C GLU A 146 -9.54 -4.48 3.61
N PRO A 147 -10.54 -4.18 2.77
CA PRO A 147 -10.71 -2.85 2.20
C PRO A 147 -10.89 -1.77 3.28
N ASP A 148 -10.27 -0.60 3.10
CA ASP A 148 -10.40 0.55 4.04
C ASP A 148 -11.67 1.37 3.75
N ARG A 149 -12.82 0.70 3.86
CA ARG A 149 -14.13 1.30 3.63
C ARG A 149 -15.22 0.64 4.48
N GLU A 150 -16.24 1.42 4.79
CA GLU A 150 -17.41 0.98 5.55
C GLU A 150 -18.68 1.19 4.73
N LEU A 151 -19.62 0.25 4.82
CA LEU A 151 -20.91 0.39 4.14
C LEU A 151 -21.78 1.41 4.89
N LEU A 152 -22.30 2.41 4.17
CA LEU A 152 -23.28 3.36 4.68
C LEU A 152 -24.69 2.76 4.65
N VAL A 153 -25.06 2.11 5.75
CA VAL A 153 -26.36 1.45 5.91
C VAL A 153 -27.50 2.47 5.88
N GLY A 154 -28.59 2.12 5.17
CA GLY A 154 -29.81 2.92 5.11
C GLY A 154 -29.78 4.10 4.13
N LEU A 155 -28.64 4.36 3.48
CA LEU A 155 -28.49 5.44 2.50
C LEU A 155 -28.47 4.87 1.08
N ALA A 156 -29.14 5.56 0.17
CA ALA A 156 -29.26 5.18 -1.24
C ALA A 156 -28.55 6.17 -2.15
N CYS A 157 -27.92 5.66 -3.21
CA CYS A 157 -27.36 6.51 -4.25
C CYS A 157 -28.45 7.36 -4.91
N PRO A 158 -28.30 8.69 -5.06
CA PRO A 158 -29.35 9.55 -5.61
C PRO A 158 -29.65 9.30 -7.10
N ARG A 159 -28.73 8.62 -7.81
CA ARG A 159 -28.88 8.28 -9.23
C ARG A 159 -29.47 6.90 -9.46
N CYS A 160 -28.96 5.86 -8.80
CA CYS A 160 -29.35 4.47 -9.07
C CYS A 160 -30.19 3.83 -7.98
N SER A 161 -30.45 4.54 -6.88
CA SER A 161 -31.21 4.07 -5.70
C SER A 161 -30.61 2.86 -4.97
N ALA A 162 -29.48 2.30 -5.42
CA ALA A 162 -28.81 1.21 -4.74
C ALA A 162 -28.27 1.64 -3.37
N ARG A 163 -28.35 0.75 -2.39
CA ARG A 163 -27.81 0.91 -1.02
C ARG A 163 -26.39 0.36 -0.90
N GLN A 164 -25.56 0.64 -1.90
CA GLN A 164 -24.16 0.22 -2.00
C GLN A 164 -23.26 1.46 -2.00
N LEU A 165 -23.42 2.28 -0.96
CA LEU A 165 -22.62 3.47 -0.72
C LEU A 165 -21.53 3.13 0.30
N TRP A 166 -20.28 3.38 -0.06
CA TRP A 166 -19.13 3.02 0.76
C TRP A 166 -18.41 4.28 1.19
N LEU A 167 -18.25 4.46 2.49
CA LEU A 167 -17.42 5.50 3.09
C LEU A 167 -15.99 4.99 3.14
N HIS A 168 -15.07 5.67 2.46
CA HIS A 168 -13.63 5.40 2.55
C HIS A 168 -13.07 6.10 3.77
N THR A 169 -12.49 5.32 4.67
CA THR A 169 -12.10 5.76 6.03
C THR A 169 -10.64 6.16 6.15
N SER A 170 -9.82 5.87 5.12
CA SER A 170 -8.42 6.27 5.04
C SER A 170 -8.24 7.78 5.13
N GLY A 171 -7.22 8.20 5.89
CA GLY A 171 -6.80 9.58 5.97
C GLY A 171 -7.65 10.48 6.88
N PRO A 172 -7.32 11.79 6.93
CA PRO A 172 -8.02 12.76 7.74
C PRO A 172 -9.50 12.90 7.35
N THR A 173 -10.37 13.21 8.33
CA THR A 173 -11.82 13.29 8.13
C THR A 173 -12.25 14.17 6.95
N TYR A 174 -11.55 15.28 6.70
CA TYR A 174 -11.86 16.21 5.60
C TYR A 174 -11.51 15.68 4.20
N THR A 175 -10.73 14.59 4.12
CA THR A 175 -10.34 13.93 2.86
C THR A 175 -11.18 12.71 2.54
N ARG A 176 -11.98 12.23 3.51
CA ARG A 176 -12.82 11.05 3.35
C ARG A 176 -13.86 11.26 2.25
N THR A 177 -14.15 10.19 1.54
CA THR A 177 -15.07 10.21 0.41
C THR A 177 -16.07 9.08 0.51
N VAL A 178 -17.21 9.25 -0.14
CA VAL A 178 -18.23 8.21 -0.32
C VAL A 178 -18.26 7.84 -1.79
N THR A 179 -18.22 6.55 -2.13
CA THR A 179 -18.41 6.06 -3.51
C THR A 179 -19.68 5.24 -3.62
N CYS A 180 -20.27 5.20 -4.82
CA CYS A 180 -21.32 4.23 -5.14
C CYS A 180 -20.75 3.08 -5.97
N GLU A 181 -20.91 1.86 -5.48
CA GLU A 181 -20.39 0.65 -6.11
C GLU A 181 -21.52 -0.28 -6.59
N ALA A 182 -22.60 0.32 -7.09
CA ALA A 182 -23.75 -0.42 -7.60
C ALA A 182 -23.41 -1.21 -8.88
N GLY A 183 -23.44 -2.53 -8.78
CA GLY A 183 -23.21 -3.45 -9.91
C GLY A 183 -21.75 -3.58 -10.33
N THR A 184 -21.48 -4.47 -11.30
CA THR A 184 -20.13 -4.83 -11.75
C THR A 184 -19.35 -3.63 -12.32
N ASP A 185 -20.01 -2.82 -13.16
CA ASP A 185 -19.39 -1.63 -13.77
C ASP A 185 -19.41 -0.40 -12.85
N GLY A 186 -20.16 -0.48 -11.76
CA GLY A 186 -20.42 0.62 -10.84
C GLY A 186 -21.41 1.65 -11.38
N CYS A 187 -21.72 2.62 -10.52
CA CYS A 187 -22.67 3.67 -10.82
C CYS A 187 -21.96 4.89 -11.42
N LEU A 188 -22.03 5.05 -12.73
CA LEU A 188 -21.39 6.14 -13.47
C LEU A 188 -22.30 7.36 -13.63
N CYS A 189 -21.67 8.53 -13.59
CA CYS A 189 -22.30 9.82 -13.86
C CYS A 189 -22.61 9.98 -15.35
N THR A 190 -23.77 10.54 -15.67
CA THR A 190 -24.25 10.75 -17.05
C THR A 190 -24.02 12.18 -17.56
N GLY A 191 -23.33 13.03 -16.78
CA GLY A 191 -23.06 14.43 -17.15
C GLY A 191 -23.93 15.44 -16.40
N PRO A 192 -24.10 16.66 -16.94
CA PRO A 192 -24.74 17.80 -16.23
C PRO A 192 -26.11 17.49 -15.64
N ASP A 193 -26.93 16.69 -16.32
CA ASP A 193 -28.30 16.36 -15.90
C ASP A 193 -28.38 15.18 -14.93
N CYS A 194 -27.24 14.58 -14.56
CA CYS A 194 -27.19 13.41 -13.70
C CYS A 194 -27.68 13.73 -12.27
N THR A 195 -28.71 13.06 -11.77
CA THR A 195 -29.29 13.29 -10.43
C THR A 195 -28.38 12.92 -9.25
N CYS A 196 -27.11 12.58 -9.48
CA CYS A 196 -26.17 12.08 -8.49
C CYS A 196 -25.74 13.08 -7.42
N ARG A 197 -26.10 14.37 -7.53
CA ARG A 197 -25.78 15.42 -6.54
C ARG A 197 -24.29 15.67 -6.30
N MET A 198 -23.39 15.14 -7.14
CA MET A 198 -21.99 15.57 -7.11
C MET A 198 -21.92 17.07 -7.45
N ALA A 199 -21.03 17.81 -6.78
CA ALA A 199 -20.82 19.24 -7.05
C ALA A 199 -20.37 19.50 -8.50
N VAL A 200 -19.54 18.60 -9.04
CA VAL A 200 -19.14 18.58 -10.45
C VAL A 200 -19.56 17.25 -11.05
N ARG A 201 -20.40 17.30 -12.09
CA ARG A 201 -20.94 16.11 -12.77
C ARG A 201 -20.16 15.83 -14.06
N ALA A 202 -19.20 14.92 -13.97
CA ALA A 202 -18.38 14.52 -15.11
C ALA A 202 -18.90 13.18 -15.70
N ALA A 203 -19.28 13.17 -16.97
CA ALA A 203 -19.81 11.98 -17.63
C ALA A 203 -18.79 10.83 -17.63
N GLY A 204 -19.26 9.60 -17.41
CA GLY A 204 -18.43 8.39 -17.37
C GLY A 204 -17.60 8.21 -16.08
N VAL A 205 -17.67 9.14 -15.13
CA VAL A 205 -16.94 9.05 -13.86
C VAL A 205 -17.81 8.37 -12.80
N ARG A 206 -17.25 7.39 -12.08
CA ARG A 206 -17.94 6.75 -10.94
C ARG A 206 -18.26 7.79 -9.88
N HIS A 207 -19.48 7.71 -9.35
CA HIS A 207 -19.93 8.67 -8.35
C HIS A 207 -19.05 8.66 -7.11
N ILE A 208 -18.62 9.86 -6.72
CA ILE A 208 -17.82 10.11 -5.54
C ILE A 208 -18.19 11.46 -4.94
N TRP A 209 -18.31 11.51 -3.61
CA TRP A 209 -18.63 12.71 -2.85
C TRP A 209 -17.66 12.89 -1.70
N PRO A 210 -17.41 14.13 -1.24
CA PRO A 210 -16.82 14.30 0.09
C PRO A 210 -17.74 13.70 1.15
N ALA A 211 -17.18 13.12 2.20
CA ALA A 211 -17.96 12.51 3.28
C ALA A 211 -18.89 13.51 3.98
N SER A 212 -18.53 14.79 4.02
CA SER A 212 -19.34 15.87 4.58
C SER A 212 -20.67 16.12 3.85
N ALA A 213 -20.82 15.62 2.61
CA ALA A 213 -22.09 15.69 1.87
C ALA A 213 -23.09 14.61 2.29
N TRP A 214 -22.69 13.68 3.18
CA TRP A 214 -23.51 12.56 3.62
C TRP A 214 -23.69 12.60 5.13
N PRO A 215 -24.89 12.24 5.64
CA PRO A 215 -25.07 12.02 7.06
C PRO A 215 -24.26 10.77 7.45
N THR A 216 -23.05 10.96 7.96
CA THR A 216 -22.28 9.87 8.54
C THR A 216 -22.94 9.51 9.86
N THR A 217 -23.71 8.43 9.89
CA THR A 217 -24.26 7.90 11.14
C THR A 217 -23.14 7.38 12.02
N ARG A 218 -22.49 8.24 12.80
CA ARG A 218 -21.96 7.80 14.09
C ARG A 218 -23.13 7.73 15.06
N ARG A 219 -23.79 6.57 15.10
CA ARG A 219 -24.34 6.06 16.36
C ARG A 219 -23.43 4.92 16.78
N ALA A 220 -22.35 5.28 17.47
CA ALA A 220 -21.75 4.36 18.44
C ALA A 220 -22.47 4.64 19.77
N ALA A 221 -23.13 3.61 20.28
CA ALA A 221 -23.51 3.51 21.68
C ALA A 221 -22.26 3.39 22.56
#